data_AF-A0A951HH95-F1
#
_entry.id   AF-A0A951HH95-F1
#
_cell.length_a   1.000
_cell.length_b   1.000
_cell.length_c   1.000
_cell.angle_alpha   90.00
_cell.angle_beta   90.00
_cell.angle_gamma   90.00
#
_symmetry.space_group_name_H-M   'P 1'
#
loop_
_entity.id
_entity.type
_entity.pdbx_description
1 polymer ?
#
loop_
_entity_poly.entity_id
_entity_poly.type
_entity_poly.pdbx_seq_one_letter_code
_entity_poly.pdbx_strand_id
1 'polypeptide(L)'
;MLAFLLAAMAASVPDDTVTAGALERATPAELAARLLPPADAARVVGGRIRAELFMVGYDVAVWERSVPVAPIICRRPVHTRLYFDQTSLGRRGDPNLMLISISGTNSFDTYGTTYPDRATPEHCATLSNYVGSPPDLAEPTIRALTRLTDAMRSAAAPNPLPFALRCLSENEERPCTNERSQLASLSLSELWGVSFERSYYGLRDASPLRAGEEPVPTMQFGMSAPDGRSWFVTLVGDRERLSAVVMRRTMVIYH
;
A
#
# COMPACT_ATOMS: atom_id res chain seq x y z
N MET A 1 6.80 63.07 2.51
CA MET A 1 5.91 61.93 2.83
C MET A 1 5.98 60.93 1.68
N LEU A 2 6.95 60.02 1.70
CA LEU A 2 7.15 59.02 0.65
C LEU A 2 7.81 57.78 1.27
N ALA A 3 7.07 57.10 2.15
CA ALA A 3 7.54 55.91 2.84
C ALA A 3 6.36 55.09 3.37
N PHE A 4 5.31 54.89 2.56
CA PHE A 4 4.20 54.01 2.92
C PHE A 4 3.52 53.58 1.63
N LEU A 5 4.08 52.60 0.91
CA LEU A 5 3.38 51.82 -0.14
C LEU A 5 4.25 50.67 -0.71
N LEU A 6 5.22 50.16 0.08
CA LEU A 6 6.05 49.00 -0.31
C LEU A 6 5.77 47.74 0.52
N ALA A 7 4.65 47.71 1.26
CA ALA A 7 4.25 46.56 2.07
C ALA A 7 2.82 46.13 1.74
N ALA A 8 2.59 45.63 0.52
CA ALA A 8 1.31 45.01 0.16
C ALA A 8 1.43 43.95 -0.96
N MET A 9 2.59 43.32 -1.09
CA MET A 9 2.82 42.15 -1.93
C MET A 9 3.65 41.11 -1.15
N ALA A 10 3.40 40.98 0.16
CA ALA A 10 3.57 39.68 0.79
C ALA A 10 2.34 38.88 0.35
N ALA A 11 2.43 38.25 -0.83
CA ALA A 11 1.49 37.22 -1.20
C ALA A 11 1.43 36.29 0.01
N SER A 12 0.27 36.19 0.64
CA SER A 12 0.02 35.27 1.74
C SER A 12 0.39 33.89 1.21
N VAL A 13 1.57 33.43 1.59
CA VAL A 13 2.01 32.07 1.35
C VAL A 13 0.92 31.22 2.00
N PRO A 14 0.18 30.39 1.25
CA PRO A 14 -0.82 29.53 1.86
C PRO A 14 -0.16 28.77 3.02
N ASP A 15 -0.85 28.61 4.15
CA ASP A 15 -0.33 27.86 5.31
C ASP A 15 0.13 26.42 4.97
N ASP A 16 -0.18 25.97 3.74
CA ASP A 16 0.11 24.67 3.17
C ASP A 16 1.27 24.64 2.13
N THR A 17 2.27 25.52 2.25
CA THR A 17 3.48 25.43 1.40
C THR A 17 4.76 25.07 2.17
N VAL A 18 5.72 24.42 1.51
CA VAL A 18 6.96 23.92 2.10
C VAL A 18 8.09 23.88 1.08
N THR A 19 9.34 24.05 1.51
CA THR A 19 10.48 23.78 0.62
C THR A 19 10.80 22.28 0.55
N ALA A 20 11.22 21.79 -0.62
CA ALA A 20 11.63 20.39 -0.79
C ALA A 20 12.69 19.96 0.26
N GLY A 21 13.70 20.80 0.51
CA GLY A 21 14.74 20.51 1.50
C GLY A 21 14.26 20.57 2.95
N ALA A 22 13.16 21.26 3.25
CA ALA A 22 12.53 21.20 4.57
C ALA A 22 11.76 19.89 4.77
N LEU A 23 11.07 19.38 3.73
CA LEU A 23 10.47 18.06 3.79
C LEU A 23 11.56 16.98 3.94
N GLU A 24 12.54 16.94 3.03
CA GLU A 24 13.53 15.86 2.98
C GLU A 24 14.37 15.70 4.25
N ARG A 25 14.52 16.77 5.04
CA ARG A 25 15.24 16.75 6.33
C ARG A 25 14.33 16.59 7.55
N ALA A 26 13.01 16.66 7.38
CA ALA A 26 12.07 16.61 8.48
C ALA A 26 12.07 15.22 9.16
N THR A 27 12.11 15.25 10.48
CA THR A 27 11.86 14.08 11.31
C THR A 27 10.39 13.65 11.23
N PRO A 28 10.05 12.39 11.56
CA PRO A 28 8.66 11.95 11.62
C PRO A 28 7.76 12.83 12.51
N ALA A 29 8.30 13.37 13.61
CA ALA A 29 7.56 14.26 14.50
C ALA A 29 7.26 15.62 13.84
N GLU A 30 8.22 16.19 13.11
CA GLU A 30 8.01 17.44 12.36
C GLU A 30 7.02 17.25 11.21
N LEU A 31 7.08 16.11 10.51
CA LEU A 31 6.08 15.74 9.50
C LEU A 31 4.69 15.59 10.15
N ALA A 32 4.60 14.93 11.31
CA ALA A 32 3.33 14.73 12.01
C ALA A 32 2.68 16.05 12.44
N ALA A 33 3.46 16.96 13.04
CA ALA A 33 2.99 18.29 13.46
C ALA A 33 2.48 19.13 12.29
N ARG A 34 2.97 18.85 11.07
CA ARG A 34 2.52 19.51 9.84
C ARG A 34 1.23 18.92 9.27
N LEU A 35 1.07 17.60 9.38
CA LEU A 35 -0.04 16.88 8.77
C LEU A 35 -1.28 16.80 9.67
N LEU A 36 -1.11 16.86 10.99
CA LEU A 36 -2.13 16.45 11.97
C LEU A 36 -2.32 17.47 13.10
N PRO A 37 -3.52 17.49 13.73
CA PRO A 37 -3.72 18.20 14.99
C PRO A 37 -2.72 17.73 16.07
N PRO A 38 -2.33 18.58 17.03
CA PRO A 38 -1.30 18.23 18.03
C PRO A 38 -1.59 16.95 18.83
N ALA A 39 -2.86 16.69 19.14
CA ALA A 39 -3.28 15.49 19.87
C ALA A 39 -3.02 14.19 19.08
N ASP A 40 -3.18 14.24 17.76
CA ASP A 40 -2.96 13.09 16.87
C ASP A 40 -1.48 12.98 16.48
N ALA A 41 -0.81 14.11 16.26
CA ALA A 41 0.63 14.15 15.97
C ALA A 41 1.47 13.48 17.07
N ALA A 42 1.05 13.61 18.34
CA ALA A 42 1.70 12.95 19.48
C ALA A 42 1.64 11.41 19.46
N ARG A 43 0.76 10.81 18.64
CA ARG A 43 0.62 9.35 18.49
C ARG A 43 1.49 8.78 17.37
N VAL A 44 2.09 9.63 16.53
CA VAL A 44 2.94 9.22 15.41
C VAL A 44 4.24 8.62 15.91
N VAL A 45 4.63 7.47 15.35
CA VAL A 45 5.86 6.75 15.69
C VAL A 45 6.83 6.62 14.51
N GLY A 46 6.42 7.02 13.30
CA GLY A 46 7.26 6.98 12.11
C GLY A 46 6.66 7.72 10.93
N GLY A 47 7.44 7.84 9.86
CA GLY A 47 7.05 8.55 8.65
C GLY A 47 8.00 8.27 7.50
N ARG A 48 7.55 8.57 6.28
CA ARG A 48 8.31 8.47 5.05
C ARG A 48 7.96 9.62 4.11
N ILE A 49 8.88 9.92 3.21
CA ILE A 49 8.69 10.85 2.11
C ILE A 49 9.05 10.09 0.84
N ARG A 50 8.18 10.15 -0.16
CA ARG A 50 8.42 9.55 -1.48
C ARG A 50 8.29 10.64 -2.53
N ALA A 51 9.33 10.82 -3.33
CA ALA A 51 9.22 11.65 -4.52
C ALA A 51 8.29 10.98 -5.53
N GLU A 52 7.26 11.69 -5.97
CA GLU A 52 6.32 11.26 -6.99
C GLU A 52 6.78 11.79 -8.35
N LEU A 53 7.15 10.87 -9.25
CA LEU A 53 7.65 11.25 -10.57
C LEU A 53 6.52 11.72 -11.50
N PHE A 54 5.27 11.28 -11.28
CA PHE A 54 4.10 11.61 -12.12
C PHE A 54 3.53 12.99 -11.83
N MET A 55 3.37 13.30 -10.54
CA MET A 55 2.95 14.59 -10.07
C MET A 55 4.17 15.20 -9.43
N VAL A 56 5.03 15.84 -10.24
CA VAL A 56 6.33 16.39 -9.82
C VAL A 56 6.22 17.00 -8.42
N GLY A 57 6.67 16.25 -7.41
CA GLY A 57 6.20 16.46 -6.04
C GLY A 57 6.53 15.31 -5.11
N TYR A 58 5.89 15.31 -3.94
CA TYR A 58 6.18 14.40 -2.84
C TYR A 58 4.90 13.88 -2.18
N ASP A 59 4.83 12.56 -1.99
CA ASP A 59 3.92 11.90 -1.06
C ASP A 59 4.58 11.81 0.31
N VAL A 60 4.01 12.53 1.27
CA VAL A 60 4.45 12.52 2.67
C VAL A 60 3.47 11.67 3.45
N ALA A 61 3.96 10.64 4.13
CA ALA A 61 3.14 9.80 4.98
C ALA A 61 3.74 9.67 6.39
N VAL A 62 2.88 9.75 7.41
CA VAL A 62 3.20 9.47 8.81
C VAL A 62 2.29 8.38 9.34
N TRP A 63 2.73 7.63 10.35
CA TRP A 63 1.95 6.53 10.89
C TRP A 63 2.02 6.41 12.40
N GLU A 64 0.91 5.96 12.97
CA GLU A 64 0.80 5.62 14.39
C GLU A 64 1.34 4.21 14.66
N ARG A 65 1.37 3.84 15.96
CA ARG A 65 1.82 2.50 16.38
C ARG A 65 0.91 1.42 15.81
N SER A 66 1.53 0.39 15.24
CA SER A 66 0.82 -0.79 14.75
C SER A 66 0.26 -1.63 15.89
N VAL A 67 -0.94 -2.18 15.71
CA VAL A 67 -1.64 -3.01 16.71
C VAL A 67 -2.18 -4.30 16.10
N PRO A 68 -2.21 -5.42 16.84
CA PRO A 68 -2.84 -6.65 16.38
C PRO A 68 -4.37 -6.48 16.25
N VAL A 69 -4.94 -6.99 15.17
CA VAL A 69 -6.39 -6.95 14.90
C VAL A 69 -6.99 -8.30 14.53
N ALA A 70 -6.15 -9.28 14.17
CA ALA A 70 -6.50 -10.68 13.99
C ALA A 70 -5.30 -11.56 14.38
N PRO A 71 -5.41 -12.91 14.44
CA PRO A 71 -4.35 -13.79 14.97
C PRO A 71 -2.94 -13.57 14.40
N ILE A 72 -2.86 -13.09 13.16
CA ILE A 72 -1.62 -12.85 12.41
C ILE A 72 -1.65 -11.52 11.64
N ILE A 73 -2.67 -10.68 11.87
CA ILE A 73 -2.86 -9.43 11.13
C ILE A 73 -2.65 -8.25 12.06
N CYS A 74 -1.82 -7.31 11.60
CA CYS A 74 -1.56 -6.03 12.23
C CYS A 74 -2.24 -4.92 11.44
N ARG A 75 -2.73 -3.90 12.15
CA ARG A 75 -3.26 -2.66 11.58
C ARG A 75 -2.31 -1.51 11.93
N ARG A 76 -2.13 -0.60 10.98
CA ARG A 76 -1.37 0.63 11.16
C ARG A 76 -2.14 1.82 10.56
N PRO A 77 -2.60 2.77 11.39
CA PRO A 77 -3.14 4.04 10.91
C PRO A 77 -2.05 4.83 10.18
N VAL A 78 -2.37 5.34 8.99
CA VAL A 78 -1.48 6.15 8.16
C VAL A 78 -2.18 7.43 7.77
N HIS A 79 -1.43 8.52 7.77
CA HIS A 79 -1.86 9.84 7.35
C HIS A 79 -0.94 10.32 6.23
N THR A 80 -1.49 10.65 5.07
CA THR A 80 -0.74 11.13 3.91
C THR A 80 -1.20 12.51 3.48
N ARG A 81 -0.27 13.27 2.91
CA ARG A 81 -0.54 14.51 2.21
C ARG A 81 0.38 14.63 0.99
N LEU A 82 -0.19 15.05 -0.13
CA LEU A 82 0.53 15.28 -1.37
C LEU A 82 0.97 16.74 -1.47
N TYR A 83 2.24 16.94 -1.81
CA TYR A 83 2.85 18.22 -2.10
C TYR A 83 3.29 18.26 -3.55
N PHE A 84 2.85 19.26 -4.29
CA PHE A 84 3.14 19.42 -5.71
C PHE A 84 4.06 20.63 -5.92
N ASP A 85 4.99 20.49 -6.84
CA ASP A 85 5.80 21.59 -7.32
C ASP A 85 5.07 22.33 -8.44
N GLN A 86 4.49 23.50 -8.13
CA GLN A 86 3.86 24.34 -9.16
C GLN A 86 4.87 25.02 -10.10
N THR A 87 6.16 24.97 -9.79
CA THR A 87 7.21 25.71 -10.50
C THR A 87 8.05 24.87 -11.46
N SER A 88 7.89 23.53 -11.49
CA SER A 88 8.67 22.66 -12.38
C SER A 88 8.19 22.68 -13.83
N LEU A 89 8.68 23.72 -14.51
CA LEU A 89 9.51 23.51 -15.70
C LEU A 89 10.97 23.20 -15.26
N GLY A 90 11.24 22.01 -14.71
CA GLY A 90 12.55 21.35 -14.91
C GLY A 90 13.73 21.52 -13.93
N ARG A 91 13.58 21.84 -12.62
CA ARG A 91 14.70 21.76 -11.65
C ARG A 91 14.48 20.72 -10.55
N ARG A 92 14.72 19.44 -10.88
CA ARG A 92 14.74 18.35 -9.88
C ARG A 92 15.89 18.54 -8.89
N GLY A 93 15.63 18.35 -7.61
CA GLY A 93 16.64 18.35 -6.54
C GLY A 93 17.05 19.72 -6.00
N ASP A 94 16.33 20.80 -6.32
CA ASP A 94 16.54 22.09 -5.66
C ASP A 94 15.91 22.08 -4.25
N PRO A 95 16.70 22.16 -3.16
CA PRO A 95 16.16 22.13 -1.81
C PRO A 95 15.31 23.36 -1.45
N ASN A 96 15.39 24.45 -2.22
CA ASN A 96 14.60 25.67 -2.01
C ASN A 96 13.30 25.68 -2.83
N LEU A 97 13.05 24.63 -3.61
CA LEU A 97 11.84 24.48 -4.41
C LEU A 97 10.60 24.57 -3.53
N MET A 98 9.72 25.53 -3.82
CA MET A 98 8.47 25.72 -3.09
C MET A 98 7.41 24.74 -3.58
N LEU A 99 6.98 23.87 -2.68
CA LEU A 99 5.93 22.89 -2.88
C LEU A 99 4.65 23.39 -2.24
N ILE A 100 3.52 23.10 -2.86
CA ILE A 100 2.19 23.48 -2.41
C ILE A 100 1.41 22.21 -2.16
N SER A 101 0.74 22.11 -1.01
CA SER A 101 -0.16 20.98 -0.80
C SER A 101 -1.34 21.07 -1.75
N ILE A 102 -1.60 19.97 -2.46
CA ILE A 102 -2.72 19.85 -3.41
C ILE A 102 -3.85 18.99 -2.86
N SER A 103 -3.74 18.57 -1.60
CA SER A 103 -4.70 17.69 -0.94
C SER A 103 -4.81 18.04 0.55
N GLY A 104 -5.99 17.88 1.14
CA GLY A 104 -6.08 17.75 2.60
C GLY A 104 -5.31 16.52 3.10
N THR A 105 -5.15 16.40 4.42
CA THR A 105 -4.60 15.17 5.01
C THR A 105 -5.60 14.02 4.84
N ASN A 106 -5.19 12.97 4.14
CA ASN A 106 -5.97 11.73 4.01
C ASN A 106 -5.51 10.74 5.07
N SER A 107 -6.46 10.17 5.82
CA SER A 107 -6.17 9.18 6.86
C SER A 107 -6.84 7.87 6.52
N PHE A 108 -6.10 6.76 6.61
CA PHE A 108 -6.61 5.42 6.34
C PHE A 108 -5.86 4.36 7.13
N ASP A 109 -6.48 3.19 7.24
CA ASP A 109 -5.83 2.03 7.84
C ASP A 109 -5.06 1.25 6.78
N THR A 110 -3.88 0.77 7.18
CA THR A 110 -3.08 -0.18 6.42
C THR A 110 -2.94 -1.48 7.22
N TYR A 111 -2.79 -2.61 6.52
CA TYR A 111 -2.78 -3.94 7.11
C TYR A 111 -1.53 -4.71 6.72
N GLY A 112 -0.92 -5.38 7.67
CA GLY A 112 0.27 -6.22 7.49
C GLY A 112 0.05 -7.58 8.12
N THR A 113 0.89 -8.56 7.77
CA THR A 113 0.81 -9.91 8.31
C THR A 113 2.13 -10.31 8.96
N THR A 114 2.04 -10.90 10.15
CA THR A 114 3.18 -11.43 10.91
C THR A 114 3.46 -12.89 10.60
N TYR A 115 2.74 -13.49 9.65
CA TYR A 115 2.91 -14.91 9.29
C TYR A 115 4.40 -15.24 9.03
N PRO A 116 4.93 -16.34 9.61
CA PRO A 116 4.20 -17.41 10.30
C PRO A 116 3.86 -17.15 11.77
N ASP A 117 4.34 -16.07 12.35
CA ASP A 117 4.18 -15.75 13.77
C ASP A 117 2.82 -15.13 14.09
N ARG A 118 2.42 -15.23 15.37
CA ARG A 118 1.23 -14.53 15.88
C ARG A 118 1.45 -13.02 15.90
N ALA A 119 0.39 -12.27 15.65
CA ALA A 119 0.40 -10.83 15.77
C ALA A 119 0.44 -10.44 17.26
N THR A 120 1.57 -9.90 17.69
CA THR A 120 1.75 -9.22 18.98
C THR A 120 2.15 -7.77 18.71
N PRO A 121 2.02 -6.86 19.69
CA PRO A 121 2.51 -5.48 19.54
C PRO A 121 3.97 -5.40 19.06
N GLU A 122 4.83 -6.29 19.55
CA GLU A 122 6.25 -6.36 19.20
C GLU A 122 6.44 -6.78 17.75
N HIS A 123 5.78 -7.86 17.30
CA HIS A 123 5.87 -8.29 15.91
C HIS A 123 5.22 -7.29 14.94
N CYS A 124 4.11 -6.65 15.34
CA CYS A 124 3.49 -5.62 14.51
C CYS A 124 4.42 -4.41 14.32
N ALA A 125 5.21 -4.06 15.33
CA ALA A 125 6.17 -2.96 15.26
C ALA A 125 7.36 -3.25 14.32
N THR A 126 7.71 -4.52 14.07
CA THR A 126 8.84 -4.90 13.21
C THR A 126 8.47 -5.10 11.75
N LEU A 127 7.16 -5.12 11.41
CA LEU A 127 6.72 -5.27 10.02
C LEU A 127 7.18 -4.09 9.16
N SER A 128 7.91 -4.40 8.10
CA SER A 128 8.40 -3.41 7.13
C SER A 128 7.33 -2.97 6.14
N ASN A 129 6.29 -3.77 5.94
CA ASN A 129 5.35 -3.58 4.84
C ASN A 129 3.88 -3.76 5.27
N TYR A 130 3.03 -2.87 4.75
CA TYR A 130 1.59 -2.83 4.98
C TYR A 130 0.87 -2.44 3.69
N VAL A 131 -0.28 -3.06 3.43
CA VAL A 131 -1.16 -2.75 2.30
C VAL A 131 -2.26 -1.79 2.74
N GLY A 132 -2.51 -0.74 1.96
CA GLY A 132 -3.64 0.16 2.20
C GLY A 132 -4.98 -0.50 1.89
N SER A 133 -6.02 -0.14 2.64
CA SER A 133 -7.39 -0.50 2.34
C SER A 133 -8.31 0.71 2.54
N PRO A 134 -9.23 0.99 1.58
CA PRO A 134 -10.33 1.91 1.83
C PRO A 134 -11.13 1.52 3.09
N PRO A 135 -11.71 2.48 3.83
CA PRO A 135 -12.43 2.19 5.08
C PRO A 135 -13.54 1.14 4.94
N ASP A 136 -14.26 1.14 3.82
CA ASP A 136 -15.33 0.20 3.50
C ASP A 136 -14.82 -1.21 3.13
N LEU A 137 -13.52 -1.36 2.88
CA LEU A 137 -12.87 -2.62 2.51
C LEU A 137 -11.95 -3.19 3.60
N ALA A 138 -11.93 -2.59 4.80
CA ALA A 138 -11.12 -3.04 5.93
C ALA A 138 -11.32 -4.53 6.27
N GLU A 139 -12.57 -4.95 6.54
CA GLU A 139 -12.86 -6.35 6.84
C GLU A 139 -12.57 -7.30 5.66
N PRO A 140 -12.99 -7.00 4.41
CA PRO A 140 -12.56 -7.77 3.24
C PRO A 140 -11.04 -7.95 3.15
N THR A 141 -10.25 -6.91 3.41
CA THR A 141 -8.78 -6.98 3.37
C THR A 141 -8.23 -7.89 4.46
N ILE A 142 -8.67 -7.74 5.71
CA ILE A 142 -8.24 -8.61 6.81
C ILE A 142 -8.57 -10.08 6.50
N ARG A 143 -9.76 -10.36 5.96
CA ARG A 143 -10.15 -11.71 5.53
C ARG A 143 -9.28 -12.23 4.40
N ALA A 144 -9.02 -11.44 3.36
CA ALA A 144 -8.19 -11.82 2.23
C ALA A 144 -6.77 -12.19 2.66
N LEU A 145 -6.14 -11.35 3.51
CA LEU A 145 -4.79 -11.60 4.03
C LEU A 145 -4.75 -12.86 4.90
N THR A 146 -5.76 -13.05 5.77
CA THR A 146 -5.87 -14.27 6.60
C THR A 146 -5.96 -15.51 5.71
N ARG A 147 -6.86 -15.51 4.72
CA ARG A 147 -7.04 -16.63 3.79
C ARG A 147 -5.80 -16.91 2.94
N LEU A 148 -5.09 -15.87 2.49
CA LEU A 148 -3.81 -16.01 1.80
C LEU A 148 -2.82 -16.78 2.67
N THR A 149 -2.61 -16.34 3.92
CA THR A 149 -1.63 -16.97 4.81
C THR A 149 -2.03 -18.40 5.20
N ASP A 150 -3.32 -18.70 5.32
CA ASP A 150 -3.81 -20.06 5.53
C ASP A 150 -3.57 -20.95 4.30
N ALA A 151 -3.72 -20.40 3.10
CA ALA A 151 -3.38 -21.07 1.85
C ALA A 151 -1.87 -21.32 1.74
N MET A 152 -1.03 -20.34 2.09
CA MET A 152 0.43 -20.48 2.15
C MET A 152 0.85 -21.56 3.17
N ARG A 153 0.25 -21.55 4.37
CA ARG A 153 0.48 -22.58 5.39
C ARG A 153 0.10 -23.97 4.87
N SER A 154 -1.06 -24.09 4.23
CA SER A 154 -1.52 -25.33 3.63
C SER A 154 -0.55 -25.80 2.55
N ALA A 155 -0.05 -24.89 1.71
CA ALA A 155 0.91 -25.19 0.67
C ALA A 155 2.28 -25.64 1.21
N ALA A 156 2.73 -25.08 2.33
CA ALA A 156 3.97 -25.49 2.99
C ALA A 156 3.89 -26.87 3.68
N ALA A 157 2.69 -27.30 4.08
CA ALA A 157 2.47 -28.61 4.68
C ALA A 157 2.62 -29.75 3.65
N PRO A 158 2.87 -31.00 4.05
CA PRO A 158 2.94 -32.14 3.13
C PRO A 158 1.56 -32.70 2.71
N ASN A 159 0.48 -32.31 3.40
CA ASN A 159 -0.87 -32.86 3.20
C ASN A 159 -1.51 -32.41 1.86
N PRO A 160 -2.50 -33.12 1.32
CA PRO A 160 -3.28 -32.62 0.17
C PRO A 160 -3.85 -31.22 0.42
N LEU A 161 -3.89 -30.39 -0.62
CA LEU A 161 -4.46 -29.04 -0.50
C LEU A 161 -5.98 -29.13 -0.34
N PRO A 162 -6.59 -28.33 0.57
CA PRO A 162 -8.05 -28.28 0.72
C PRO A 162 -8.73 -27.44 -0.38
N PHE A 163 -7.98 -26.95 -1.36
CA PHE A 163 -8.43 -26.13 -2.48
C PHE A 163 -7.69 -26.51 -3.76
N ALA A 164 -8.28 -26.20 -4.91
CA ALA A 164 -7.60 -26.34 -6.19
C ALA A 164 -6.51 -25.26 -6.34
N LEU A 165 -5.33 -25.63 -6.81
CA LEU A 165 -4.28 -24.67 -7.15
C LEU A 165 -4.14 -24.61 -8.66
N ARG A 166 -4.24 -23.42 -9.23
CA ARG A 166 -4.11 -23.18 -10.67
C ARG A 166 -3.07 -22.10 -10.89
N CYS A 167 -2.31 -22.22 -11.98
CA CYS A 167 -1.44 -21.16 -12.42
C CYS A 167 -1.71 -20.79 -13.86
N LEU A 168 -1.83 -19.48 -14.11
CA LEU A 168 -1.98 -18.92 -15.45
C LEU A 168 -0.60 -18.41 -15.87
N SER A 169 -0.02 -19.04 -16.88
CA SER A 169 1.10 -18.45 -17.59
C SER A 169 0.57 -17.66 -18.79
N GLU A 170 1.01 -16.42 -18.94
CA GLU A 170 0.77 -15.63 -20.16
C GLU A 170 1.68 -16.10 -21.31
N ASN A 171 2.75 -16.86 -21.01
CA ASN A 171 3.65 -17.44 -22.00
C ASN A 171 3.69 -18.97 -21.85
N GLU A 172 3.18 -19.70 -22.84
CA GLU A 172 3.19 -21.17 -22.87
C GLU A 172 4.60 -21.78 -22.73
N GLU A 173 5.65 -21.03 -23.06
CA GLU A 173 7.06 -21.45 -23.02
C GLU A 173 7.61 -21.73 -21.61
N ARG A 174 6.92 -21.27 -20.54
CA ARG A 174 7.28 -21.59 -19.16
C ARG A 174 6.02 -21.96 -18.38
N PRO A 175 5.61 -23.24 -18.36
CA PRO A 175 4.56 -23.69 -17.46
C PRO A 175 4.96 -23.37 -16.03
N CYS A 176 4.01 -22.93 -15.22
CA CYS A 176 4.25 -22.84 -13.79
C CYS A 176 4.57 -24.25 -13.31
N THR A 177 5.76 -24.45 -12.78
CA THR A 177 6.16 -25.71 -12.17
C THR A 177 6.23 -25.48 -10.68
N ASN A 178 5.75 -26.46 -9.89
CA ASN A 178 5.77 -26.42 -8.44
C ASN A 178 4.96 -25.25 -7.85
N GLU A 179 3.74 -25.00 -8.32
CA GLU A 179 2.85 -23.93 -7.85
C GLU A 179 2.68 -23.96 -6.32
N ARG A 180 2.61 -25.16 -5.75
CA ARG A 180 2.51 -25.36 -4.31
C ARG A 180 3.73 -24.77 -3.59
N SER A 181 4.93 -25.04 -4.10
CA SER A 181 6.17 -24.50 -3.55
C SER A 181 6.21 -22.98 -3.71
N GLN A 182 5.81 -22.47 -4.88
CA GLN A 182 5.75 -21.03 -5.15
C GLN A 182 4.81 -20.31 -4.18
N LEU A 183 3.59 -20.83 -3.97
CA LEU A 183 2.63 -20.27 -3.02
C LEU A 183 3.20 -20.29 -1.59
N ALA A 184 3.83 -21.39 -1.18
CA ALA A 184 4.42 -21.53 0.14
C ALA A 184 5.60 -20.55 0.38
N SER A 185 6.31 -20.15 -0.69
CA SER A 185 7.51 -19.32 -0.61
C SER A 185 7.30 -17.83 -0.93
N LEU A 186 6.07 -17.37 -1.18
CA LEU A 186 5.82 -15.95 -1.45
C LEU A 186 6.25 -15.09 -0.27
N SER A 187 7.04 -14.06 -0.53
CA SER A 187 7.46 -13.13 0.52
C SER A 187 6.37 -12.10 0.80
N LEU A 188 5.82 -12.12 2.01
CA LEU A 188 4.82 -11.13 2.45
C LEU A 188 5.42 -9.72 2.59
N SER A 189 6.74 -9.59 2.69
CA SER A 189 7.42 -8.28 2.60
C SER A 189 7.24 -7.62 1.24
N GLU A 190 7.01 -8.40 0.19
CA GLU A 190 6.84 -7.93 -1.19
C GLU A 190 5.36 -7.68 -1.54
N LEU A 191 4.43 -7.90 -0.62
CA LEU A 191 2.99 -7.71 -0.85
C LEU A 191 2.64 -6.21 -0.96
N TRP A 192 2.39 -5.69 -2.15
CA TRP A 192 2.19 -4.25 -2.36
C TRP A 192 0.73 -3.83 -2.43
N GLY A 193 -0.20 -4.76 -2.66
CA GLY A 193 -1.60 -4.42 -2.79
C GLY A 193 -2.55 -5.59 -2.62
N VAL A 194 -3.78 -5.25 -2.26
CA VAL A 194 -4.95 -6.13 -2.31
C VAL A 194 -5.99 -5.41 -3.14
N SER A 195 -6.34 -5.97 -4.29
CA SER A 195 -7.43 -5.48 -5.13
C SER A 195 -8.64 -6.39 -5.00
N PHE A 196 -9.82 -5.82 -5.18
CA PHE A 196 -11.10 -6.52 -5.11
C PHE A 196 -11.77 -6.50 -6.50
N GLU A 197 -10.97 -6.65 -7.55
CA GLU A 197 -11.44 -6.61 -8.93
C GLU A 197 -12.29 -7.85 -9.28
N ARG A 198 -13.34 -7.65 -10.08
CA ARG A 198 -14.13 -8.75 -10.65
C ARG A 198 -13.42 -9.46 -11.80
N SER A 199 -12.45 -8.84 -12.48
CA SER A 199 -11.92 -9.39 -13.73
C SER A 199 -10.55 -10.03 -13.55
N TYR A 200 -10.56 -11.35 -13.67
CA TYR A 200 -9.41 -12.25 -13.81
C TYR A 200 -8.45 -11.85 -14.98
N TYR A 201 -8.91 -10.93 -15.84
CA TYR A 201 -8.21 -10.30 -16.97
C TYR A 201 -8.59 -8.81 -16.96
N GLY A 202 -7.64 -7.88 -16.81
CA GLY A 202 -7.92 -6.45 -16.67
C GLY A 202 -8.73 -5.85 -17.83
N LEU A 203 -10.04 -5.65 -17.64
CA LEU A 203 -10.88 -4.89 -18.56
C LEU A 203 -11.59 -3.80 -17.75
N ARG A 204 -11.50 -2.56 -18.27
CA ARG A 204 -12.02 -1.30 -17.73
C ARG A 204 -13.54 -1.24 -17.46
N ASP A 205 -14.27 -2.35 -17.61
CA ASP A 205 -15.74 -2.43 -17.59
C ASP A 205 -16.28 -3.44 -16.56
N ALA A 206 -15.66 -3.52 -15.37
CA ALA A 206 -16.22 -4.32 -14.28
C ALA A 206 -17.56 -3.71 -13.83
N SER A 207 -18.69 -4.37 -14.17
CA SER A 207 -20.00 -3.99 -13.64
C SER A 207 -19.97 -4.01 -12.11
N PRO A 208 -20.64 -3.05 -11.43
CA PRO A 208 -20.66 -2.99 -9.96
C PRO A 208 -21.10 -4.32 -9.35
N LEU A 209 -20.58 -4.63 -8.17
CA LEU A 209 -20.96 -5.84 -7.42
C LEU A 209 -22.49 -5.88 -7.29
N ARG A 210 -23.10 -7.01 -7.67
CA ARG A 210 -24.52 -7.21 -7.37
C ARG A 210 -24.66 -7.41 -5.85
N ALA A 211 -25.78 -6.96 -5.29
CA ALA A 211 -26.07 -7.19 -3.88
C ALA A 211 -25.97 -8.69 -3.55
N GLY A 212 -25.10 -9.04 -2.60
CA GLY A 212 -24.85 -10.42 -2.18
C GLY A 212 -23.69 -11.14 -2.89
N GLU A 213 -23.05 -10.53 -3.89
CA GLU A 213 -21.80 -11.06 -4.44
C GLU A 213 -20.60 -10.58 -3.62
N GLU A 214 -19.78 -11.51 -3.14
CA GLU A 214 -18.53 -11.17 -2.46
C GLU A 214 -17.44 -10.83 -3.49
N PRO A 215 -16.64 -9.78 -3.25
CA PRO A 215 -15.54 -9.46 -4.13
C PRO A 215 -14.46 -10.56 -4.09
N VAL A 216 -13.83 -10.80 -5.23
CA VAL A 216 -12.74 -11.78 -5.35
C VAL A 216 -11.41 -11.06 -5.08
N PRO A 217 -10.73 -11.31 -3.95
CA PRO A 217 -9.51 -10.60 -3.65
C PRO A 217 -8.35 -11.12 -4.49
N THR A 218 -7.56 -10.19 -5.01
CA THR A 218 -6.28 -10.47 -5.67
C THR A 218 -5.17 -9.74 -4.93
N MET A 219 -4.20 -10.51 -4.45
CA MET A 219 -3.01 -10.01 -3.80
C MET A 219 -1.90 -9.85 -4.82
N GLN A 220 -1.24 -8.70 -4.76
CA GLN A 220 -0.17 -8.33 -5.66
C GLN A 220 1.15 -8.37 -4.91
N PHE A 221 2.13 -9.06 -5.47
CA PHE A 221 3.50 -9.12 -4.95
C PHE A 221 4.46 -8.41 -5.91
N GLY A 222 5.49 -7.78 -5.37
CA GLY A 222 6.50 -7.04 -6.12
C GLY A 222 7.29 -7.93 -7.09
N MET A 223 8.21 -7.29 -7.82
CA MET A 223 9.05 -7.99 -8.78
C MET A 223 9.94 -9.02 -8.09
N SER A 224 9.81 -10.27 -8.52
CA SER A 224 10.66 -11.37 -8.09
C SER A 224 11.84 -11.56 -9.03
N ALA A 225 13.03 -11.80 -8.47
CA ALA A 225 14.16 -12.33 -9.24
C ALA A 225 13.84 -13.77 -9.71
N PRO A 226 14.41 -14.24 -10.83
CA PRO A 226 15.41 -13.60 -11.69
C PRO A 226 14.83 -12.82 -12.90
N ASP A 227 13.54 -12.90 -13.16
CA ASP A 227 12.94 -12.40 -14.42
C ASP A 227 12.16 -11.09 -14.28
N GLY A 228 12.19 -10.45 -13.09
CA GLY A 228 11.58 -9.15 -12.87
C GLY A 228 10.05 -9.17 -12.92
N ARG A 229 9.43 -10.36 -12.79
CA ARG A 229 7.97 -10.52 -12.86
C ARG A 229 7.32 -10.46 -11.49
N SER A 230 6.11 -9.91 -11.46
CA SER A 230 5.27 -9.83 -10.26
C SER A 230 4.33 -11.03 -10.19
N TRP A 231 4.05 -11.47 -8.96
CA TRP A 231 3.03 -12.49 -8.70
C TRP A 231 1.70 -11.83 -8.35
N PHE A 232 0.63 -12.39 -8.91
CA PHE A 232 -0.74 -12.08 -8.55
C PHE A 232 -1.37 -13.35 -8.03
N VAL A 233 -1.98 -13.28 -6.85
CA VAL A 233 -2.65 -14.42 -6.21
C VAL A 233 -4.11 -14.07 -6.01
N THR A 234 -5.00 -14.76 -6.69
CA THR A 234 -6.45 -14.56 -6.59
C THR A 234 -7.05 -15.67 -5.77
N LEU A 235 -7.84 -15.32 -4.75
CA LEU A 235 -8.54 -16.29 -3.90
C LEU A 235 -9.97 -16.48 -4.38
N VAL A 236 -10.30 -17.67 -4.87
CA VAL A 236 -11.63 -18.00 -5.39
C VAL A 236 -12.37 -18.87 -4.38
N GLY A 237 -13.60 -18.48 -4.08
CA GLY A 237 -14.50 -19.22 -3.19
C GLY A 237 -15.51 -18.27 -2.57
N ASP A 238 -16.33 -18.80 -1.66
CA ASP A 238 -17.24 -17.98 -0.88
C ASP A 238 -16.52 -17.40 0.37
N ARG A 239 -17.31 -16.79 1.27
CA ARG A 239 -16.82 -16.17 2.51
C ARG A 239 -16.22 -17.19 3.49
N GLU A 240 -16.73 -18.42 3.50
CA GLU A 240 -16.40 -19.45 4.48
C GLU A 240 -15.36 -20.44 3.95
N ARG A 241 -15.31 -20.65 2.63
CA ARG A 241 -14.52 -21.72 2.00
C ARG A 241 -13.75 -21.21 0.80
N LEU A 242 -12.46 -21.54 0.80
CA LEU A 242 -11.57 -21.37 -0.35
C LEU A 242 -11.76 -22.56 -1.30
N SER A 243 -12.19 -22.30 -2.52
CA SER A 243 -12.38 -23.32 -3.55
C SER A 243 -11.14 -23.46 -4.44
N ALA A 244 -10.50 -22.33 -4.78
CA ALA A 244 -9.27 -22.33 -5.54
C ALA A 244 -8.35 -21.15 -5.20
N VAL A 245 -7.06 -21.36 -5.40
CA VAL A 245 -6.05 -20.31 -5.47
C VAL A 245 -5.54 -20.26 -6.90
N VAL A 246 -5.56 -19.07 -7.47
CA VAL A 246 -5.06 -18.85 -8.81
C VAL A 246 -3.84 -17.97 -8.72
N MET A 247 -2.73 -18.45 -9.26
CA MET A 247 -1.49 -17.70 -9.36
C MET A 247 -1.26 -17.24 -10.80
N ARG A 248 -0.84 -15.99 -10.99
CA ARG A 248 -0.43 -15.46 -12.29
C ARG A 248 0.90 -14.75 -12.14
N ARG A 249 1.83 -15.02 -13.07
CA ARG A 249 3.15 -14.40 -13.09
C ARG A 249 3.31 -13.55 -14.34
N THR A 250 3.25 -12.24 -14.19
CA THR A 250 3.28 -11.31 -15.32
C THR A 250 4.30 -10.21 -15.12
N MET A 251 4.76 -9.63 -16.21
CA MET A 251 5.58 -8.42 -16.19
C MET A 251 4.66 -7.24 -15.87
N VAL A 252 4.98 -6.50 -14.83
CA VAL A 252 4.27 -5.27 -14.50
C VAL A 252 5.19 -4.12 -14.87
N ILE A 253 4.76 -3.30 -15.82
CA ILE A 253 5.40 -2.01 -16.06
C ILE A 253 4.81 -1.09 -15.00
N TYR A 254 5.61 -0.80 -13.97
CA TYR A 254 5.29 0.28 -13.04
C TYR A 254 5.39 1.56 -13.86
N HIS A 255 4.24 2.11 -14.23
CA HIS A 255 4.19 3.38 -14.94
C HIS A 255 4.50 4.49 -14.00
#